data_AF-A0A928E1E7-F1
#
_entry.id   AF-A0A928E1E7-F1
#
_cell.length_a   1.000
_cell.length_b   1.000
_cell.length_c   1.000
_cell.angle_alpha   90.00
_cell.angle_beta   90.00
_cell.angle_gamma   90.00
#
_symmetry.space_group_name_H-M   'P 1'
#
loop_
_entity.id
_entity.type
_entity.pdbx_description
1 polymer ?
#
loop_
_entity_poly.entity_id
_entity_poly.type
_entity_poly.pdbx_seq_one_letter_code
_entity_poly.pdbx_strand_id
1 'polypeptide(L)'
;MKKIIFSIFLCCIVSQAFAKKNNVEYLAQLQNDFTECSETFHIKSEQCSDTGSMKCYKFLTELHKSTQNCYTEVAKRIFLKFYNLNEQQANQKIEDFASSIYKNYLFIYQENNYCRANNCGISAFLYSEYATTFALKDYIDMMFTALEIYL
;
A
#
# COMPACT_ATOMS: atom_id res chain seq x y z
N MET A 1 4.11 -45.51 -28.93
CA MET A 1 3.79 -44.79 -27.67
C MET A 1 4.77 -43.67 -27.29
N LYS A 2 5.86 -43.39 -28.04
CA LYS A 2 6.82 -42.31 -27.72
C LYS A 2 6.42 -40.89 -28.19
N LYS A 3 5.43 -40.75 -29.09
CA LYS A 3 5.04 -39.44 -29.66
C LYS A 3 4.01 -38.64 -28.82
N ILE A 4 3.24 -39.30 -27.96
CA ILE A 4 2.17 -38.64 -27.16
C ILE A 4 2.75 -37.87 -25.97
N ILE A 5 3.86 -38.36 -25.39
CA ILE A 5 4.52 -37.74 -24.23
C ILE A 5 5.09 -36.35 -24.60
N PHE A 6 5.58 -36.18 -25.83
CA PHE A 6 6.16 -34.92 -26.29
C PHE A 6 5.13 -33.79 -26.45
N SER A 7 3.90 -34.10 -26.88
CA SER A 7 2.82 -33.10 -26.99
C SER A 7 2.29 -32.63 -25.63
N ILE A 8 2.27 -33.48 -24.61
CA ILE A 8 1.80 -33.09 -23.27
C ILE A 8 2.84 -32.18 -22.60
N PHE A 9 4.13 -32.50 -22.73
CA PHE A 9 5.22 -31.69 -22.16
C PHE A 9 5.30 -30.29 -22.79
N LEU A 10 5.12 -30.19 -24.12
CA LEU A 10 5.12 -28.92 -24.83
C LEU A 10 3.91 -28.04 -24.42
N CYS A 11 2.74 -28.64 -24.21
CA CYS A 11 1.54 -27.92 -23.79
C CYS A 11 1.70 -27.30 -22.38
N CYS A 12 2.31 -28.04 -21.44
CA CYS A 12 2.58 -27.54 -20.10
C CYS A 12 3.57 -26.35 -20.11
N ILE A 13 4.64 -26.41 -20.92
CA ILE A 13 5.64 -25.34 -20.98
C ILE A 13 5.06 -24.05 -21.58
N VAL A 14 4.25 -24.14 -22.64
CA VAL A 14 3.63 -22.96 -23.25
C VAL A 14 2.59 -22.33 -22.31
N SER A 15 1.82 -23.15 -21.58
CA SER A 15 0.84 -22.66 -20.60
C SER A 15 1.50 -21.92 -19.42
N GLN A 16 2.64 -22.41 -18.94
CA GLN A 16 3.41 -21.76 -17.87
C GLN A 16 4.05 -20.45 -18.34
N ALA A 17 4.59 -20.41 -19.56
CA ALA A 17 5.15 -19.19 -20.14
C ALA A 17 4.10 -18.09 -20.32
N PHE A 18 2.89 -18.45 -20.75
CA PHE A 18 1.78 -17.50 -20.91
C PHE A 18 1.27 -16.98 -19.55
N ALA A 19 1.11 -17.86 -18.57
CA ALA A 19 0.72 -17.48 -17.21
C ALA A 19 1.76 -16.54 -16.55
N LYS A 20 3.05 -16.83 -16.77
CA LYS A 20 4.16 -15.98 -16.28
C LYS A 20 4.10 -14.58 -16.89
N LYS A 21 3.94 -14.48 -18.21
CA LYS A 21 3.83 -13.19 -18.91
C LYS A 21 2.63 -12.35 -18.41
N ASN A 22 1.46 -12.96 -18.28
CA ASN A 22 0.27 -12.26 -17.79
C ASN A 22 0.43 -11.75 -16.34
N ASN A 23 1.15 -12.49 -15.50
CA ASN A 23 1.43 -12.07 -14.13
C ASN A 23 2.40 -10.88 -14.08
N VAL A 24 3.43 -10.86 -14.94
CA VAL A 24 4.36 -9.73 -15.06
C VAL A 24 3.65 -8.47 -15.55
N GLU A 25 2.83 -8.58 -16.60
CA GLU A 25 2.06 -7.44 -17.13
C GLU A 25 1.08 -6.89 -16.08
N TYR A 26 0.41 -7.77 -15.33
CA TYR A 26 -0.49 -7.35 -14.26
C TYR A 26 0.26 -6.70 -13.09
N LEU A 27 1.45 -7.19 -12.73
CA LEU A 27 2.28 -6.58 -11.69
C LEU A 27 2.69 -5.16 -12.10
N ALA A 28 3.13 -4.96 -13.34
CA ALA A 28 3.49 -3.65 -13.87
C ALA A 28 2.30 -2.67 -13.86
N GLN A 29 1.10 -3.14 -14.18
CA GLN A 29 -0.12 -2.34 -14.04
C GLN A 29 -0.33 -1.87 -12.59
N LEU A 30 -0.20 -2.78 -11.62
CA LEU A 30 -0.35 -2.44 -10.20
C LEU A 30 0.72 -1.43 -9.72
N GLN A 31 1.95 -1.54 -10.22
CA GLN A 31 3.02 -0.58 -9.93
C GLN A 31 2.69 0.82 -10.47
N ASN A 32 2.11 0.90 -11.66
CA ASN A 32 1.65 2.18 -12.22
C ASN A 32 0.51 2.78 -11.38
N ASP A 33 -0.50 1.98 -11.02
CA ASP A 33 -1.61 2.42 -10.15
C ASP A 33 -1.07 2.96 -8.80
N PHE A 34 -0.08 2.26 -8.22
CA PHE A 34 0.57 2.69 -6.98
C PHE A 34 1.38 3.99 -7.12
N THR A 35 2.10 4.12 -8.23
CA THR A 35 2.88 5.33 -8.54
C THR A 35 1.95 6.53 -8.69
N GLU A 36 0.82 6.37 -9.38
CA GLU A 36 -0.20 7.41 -9.53
C GLU A 36 -0.78 7.86 -8.17
N CYS A 37 -1.04 6.91 -7.25
CA CYS A 37 -1.45 7.24 -5.87
C CYS A 37 -0.41 8.15 -5.19
N SER A 38 0.88 7.82 -5.33
CA SER A 38 1.99 8.54 -4.71
C SER A 38 2.24 9.92 -5.33
N GLU A 39 2.19 10.03 -6.65
CA GLU A 39 2.35 11.31 -7.37
C GLU A 39 1.20 12.27 -7.05
N THR A 40 -0.04 11.76 -7.01
CA THR A 40 -1.21 12.53 -6.63
C THR A 40 -1.07 13.08 -5.20
N PHE A 41 -0.57 12.26 -4.27
CA PHE A 41 -0.28 12.70 -2.90
C PHE A 41 0.74 13.83 -2.90
N HIS A 42 1.86 13.65 -3.60
CA HIS A 42 2.95 14.64 -3.63
C HIS A 42 2.47 16.00 -4.15
N ILE A 43 1.83 16.02 -5.33
CA ILE A 43 1.30 17.23 -5.95
C ILE A 43 0.30 17.95 -5.05
N LYS A 44 -0.62 17.20 -4.42
CA LYS A 44 -1.64 17.80 -3.55
C LYS A 44 -1.05 18.29 -2.23
N SER A 45 -0.05 17.62 -1.68
CA SER A 45 0.58 18.00 -0.41
C SER A 45 1.26 19.38 -0.49
N GLU A 46 1.82 19.73 -1.64
CA GLU A 46 2.47 21.03 -1.90
C GLU A 46 1.49 22.22 -1.90
N GLN A 47 0.18 21.97 -2.03
CA GLN A 47 -0.84 23.00 -1.96
C GLN A 47 -1.02 23.58 -0.54
N CYS A 48 -0.41 22.93 0.46
CA CYS A 48 -0.36 23.43 1.83
C CYS A 48 0.97 24.07 2.17
N SER A 49 1.10 25.35 1.82
CA SER A 49 2.28 26.17 2.16
C SER A 49 2.26 26.74 3.59
N ASP A 50 1.10 26.79 4.24
CA ASP A 50 0.95 27.25 5.63
C ASP A 50 0.66 26.08 6.57
N THR A 51 1.73 25.42 7.01
CA THR A 51 1.73 24.24 7.89
C THR A 51 1.12 24.50 9.27
N GLY A 52 0.93 25.77 9.66
CA GLY A 52 0.34 26.16 10.94
C GLY A 52 -1.18 26.38 10.90
N SER A 53 -1.78 26.48 9.70
CA SER A 53 -3.21 26.77 9.58
C SER A 53 -4.09 25.53 9.81
N MET A 54 -5.22 25.70 10.52
CA MET A 54 -6.21 24.63 10.70
C MET A 54 -6.79 24.11 9.37
N LYS A 55 -6.85 24.98 8.36
CA LYS A 55 -7.26 24.62 7.00
C LYS A 55 -6.29 23.60 6.40
N CYS A 56 -4.98 23.80 6.57
CA CYS A 56 -3.98 22.85 6.12
C CYS A 56 -4.01 21.55 6.92
N TYR A 57 -4.18 21.64 8.23
CA TYR A 57 -4.32 20.46 9.06
C TYR A 57 -5.44 19.51 8.57
N LYS A 58 -6.66 20.05 8.36
CA LYS A 58 -7.80 19.26 7.89
C LYS A 58 -7.54 18.69 6.49
N PHE A 59 -7.06 19.52 5.58
CA PHE A 59 -6.74 19.11 4.22
C PHE A 59 -5.70 17.97 4.18
N LEU A 60 -4.59 18.11 4.91
CA LEU A 60 -3.54 17.10 4.96
C LEU A 60 -4.05 15.80 5.57
N THR A 61 -4.83 15.88 6.65
CA THR A 61 -5.47 14.70 7.27
C THR A 61 -6.35 13.95 6.26
N GLU A 62 -7.21 14.65 5.52
CA GLU A 62 -8.07 14.05 4.49
C GLU A 62 -7.26 13.50 3.32
N LEU A 63 -6.22 14.21 2.89
CA LEU A 63 -5.31 13.77 1.84
C LEU A 63 -4.63 12.46 2.23
N HIS A 64 -4.09 12.36 3.45
CA HIS A 64 -3.49 11.13 3.96
C HIS A 64 -4.47 9.96 3.94
N LYS A 65 -5.68 10.13 4.46
CA LYS A 65 -6.71 9.07 4.43
C LYS A 65 -7.06 8.63 3.02
N SER A 66 -7.21 9.58 2.10
CA SER A 66 -7.47 9.27 0.69
C SER A 66 -6.32 8.47 0.06
N THR A 67 -5.08 8.84 0.36
CA THR A 67 -3.89 8.11 -0.14
C THR A 67 -3.77 6.72 0.48
N GLN A 68 -4.05 6.57 1.79
CA GLN A 68 -4.08 5.26 2.45
C GLN A 68 -5.11 4.32 1.81
N ASN A 69 -6.30 4.83 1.46
CA ASN A 69 -7.32 4.05 0.74
C ASN A 69 -6.81 3.60 -0.64
N CYS A 70 -6.17 4.50 -1.39
CA CYS A 70 -5.57 4.19 -2.70
C CYS A 70 -4.54 3.06 -2.59
N TYR A 71 -3.61 3.18 -1.64
CA TYR A 71 -2.62 2.15 -1.32
C TYR A 71 -3.25 0.82 -0.90
N THR A 72 -4.30 0.88 -0.07
CA THR A 72 -5.03 -0.29 0.41
C THR A 72 -5.64 -1.10 -0.74
N GLU A 73 -6.24 -0.44 -1.73
CA GLU A 73 -6.81 -1.10 -2.90
C GLU A 73 -5.74 -1.78 -3.76
N VAL A 74 -4.57 -1.15 -3.93
CA VAL A 74 -3.43 -1.79 -4.62
C VAL A 74 -2.96 -3.03 -3.85
N ALA A 75 -2.73 -2.91 -2.54
CA ALA A 75 -2.31 -4.02 -1.69
C ALA A 75 -3.30 -5.19 -1.72
N LYS A 76 -4.61 -4.88 -1.65
CA LYS A 76 -5.68 -5.87 -1.79
C LYS A 76 -5.58 -6.64 -3.10
N ARG A 77 -5.39 -5.95 -4.23
CA ARG A 77 -5.23 -6.58 -5.55
C ARG A 77 -3.97 -7.45 -5.63
N ILE A 78 -2.88 -7.04 -4.97
CA ILE A 78 -1.68 -7.87 -4.82
C ILE A 78 -2.01 -9.16 -4.06
N PHE A 79 -2.68 -9.06 -2.91
CA PHE A 79 -3.02 -10.21 -2.08
C PHE A 79 -3.93 -11.22 -2.80
N LEU A 80 -4.97 -10.72 -3.46
CA LEU A 80 -5.91 -11.54 -4.22
C LEU A 80 -5.20 -12.29 -5.35
N LYS A 81 -4.30 -11.61 -6.07
CA LYS A 81 -3.66 -12.17 -7.26
C LYS A 81 -2.48 -13.08 -6.96
N PHE A 82 -1.62 -12.70 -6.03
CA PHE A 82 -0.31 -13.33 -5.85
C PHE A 82 -0.16 -14.11 -4.54
N TYR A 83 -1.00 -13.85 -3.54
CA TYR A 83 -0.94 -14.52 -2.24
C TYR A 83 -2.11 -15.48 -2.01
N ASN A 84 -2.98 -15.65 -3.01
CA ASN A 84 -4.15 -16.55 -2.96
C ASN A 84 -5.04 -16.32 -1.74
N LEU A 85 -5.14 -15.07 -1.28
CA LEU A 85 -6.08 -14.68 -0.25
C LEU A 85 -7.45 -14.43 -0.90
N ASN A 86 -8.52 -14.74 -0.18
CA ASN A 86 -9.85 -14.28 -0.59
C ASN A 86 -10.06 -12.81 -0.22
N GLU A 87 -11.15 -12.21 -0.69
CA GLU A 87 -11.43 -10.78 -0.49
C GLU A 87 -11.50 -10.38 0.99
N GLN A 88 -12.15 -11.20 1.83
CA GLN A 88 -12.24 -10.94 3.26
C GLN A 88 -10.85 -10.97 3.92
N GLN A 89 -10.04 -11.97 3.61
CA GLN A 89 -8.69 -12.11 4.14
C GLN A 89 -7.76 -10.97 3.67
N ALA A 90 -7.88 -10.57 2.41
CA ALA A 90 -7.10 -9.47 1.85
C ALA A 90 -7.45 -8.15 2.53
N ASN A 91 -8.75 -7.83 2.66
CA ASN A 91 -9.24 -6.62 3.35
C ASN A 91 -8.78 -6.61 4.81
N GLN A 92 -9.02 -7.70 5.54
CA GLN A 92 -8.68 -7.75 6.96
C GLN A 92 -7.17 -7.59 7.18
N LYS A 93 -6.34 -8.24 6.36
CA LYS A 93 -4.88 -8.17 6.50
C LYS A 93 -4.34 -6.74 6.34
N ILE A 94 -4.84 -5.99 5.36
CA ILE A 94 -4.38 -4.63 5.11
C ILE A 94 -4.97 -3.62 6.11
N GLU A 95 -6.24 -3.81 6.51
CA GLU A 95 -6.89 -3.00 7.54
C GLU A 95 -6.22 -3.18 8.91
N ASP A 96 -5.90 -4.42 9.29
CA ASP A 96 -5.20 -4.73 10.54
C ASP A 96 -3.80 -4.09 10.56
N PHE A 97 -3.07 -4.13 9.44
CA PHE A 97 -1.78 -3.47 9.31
C PHE A 97 -1.91 -1.95 9.49
N ALA A 98 -2.78 -1.29 8.71
CA ALA A 98 -2.98 0.15 8.78
C ALA A 98 -3.46 0.60 10.17
N SER A 99 -4.42 -0.12 10.75
CA SER A 99 -4.95 0.16 12.09
C SER A 99 -3.88 0.01 13.18
N SER A 100 -3.03 -1.01 13.07
CA SER A 100 -1.93 -1.24 14.01
C SER A 100 -0.92 -0.09 13.97
N ILE A 101 -0.49 0.32 12.78
CA ILE A 101 0.42 1.47 12.63
C ILE A 101 -0.21 2.74 13.21
N TYR A 102 -1.43 3.06 12.79
CA TYR A 102 -2.13 4.25 13.28
C TYR A 102 -2.22 4.29 14.80
N LYS A 103 -2.66 3.19 15.43
CA LYS A 103 -2.80 3.11 16.90
C LYS A 103 -1.46 3.24 17.61
N ASN A 104 -0.40 2.61 17.11
CA ASN A 104 0.92 2.67 17.73
C ASN A 104 1.49 4.09 17.67
N TYR A 105 1.39 4.77 16.53
CA TYR A 105 1.86 6.15 16.42
C TYR A 105 0.97 7.12 17.22
N LEU A 106 -0.34 6.89 17.25
CA LEU A 106 -1.24 7.68 18.07
C LEU A 106 -0.89 7.56 19.55
N PHE A 107 -0.61 6.35 20.03
CA PHE A 107 -0.13 6.11 21.39
C PHE A 107 1.17 6.87 21.66
N ILE A 108 2.18 6.74 20.78
CA ILE A 108 3.48 7.42 20.92
C ILE A 108 3.29 8.95 21.00
N TYR A 109 2.46 9.54 20.15
CA TYR A 109 2.32 10.99 20.06
C TYR A 109 1.31 11.58 21.05
N GLN A 110 0.30 10.83 21.50
CA GLN A 110 -0.66 11.30 22.51
C GLN A 110 -0.16 11.06 23.95
N GLU A 111 0.55 9.95 24.20
CA GLU A 111 0.88 9.53 25.57
C GLU A 111 2.27 9.96 26.05
N ASN A 112 3.16 10.42 25.16
CA ASN A 112 4.50 10.84 25.61
C ASN A 112 4.47 12.16 26.40
N ASN A 113 5.34 12.25 27.41
CA ASN A 113 5.50 13.44 28.25
C ASN A 113 5.88 14.69 27.43
N TYR A 114 6.54 14.49 26.28
CA TYR A 114 6.95 15.59 25.40
C TYR A 114 5.74 16.31 24.80
N CYS A 115 4.74 15.59 24.29
CA CYS A 115 3.57 16.18 23.66
C CYS A 115 2.54 16.68 24.65
N ARG A 116 2.46 16.06 25.84
CA ARG A 116 1.71 16.63 26.97
C ARG A 116 2.33 17.96 27.45
N ALA A 117 3.65 18.08 27.46
CA ALA A 117 4.35 19.30 27.85
C ALA A 117 4.34 20.39 26.77
N ASN A 118 4.31 20.03 25.48
CA ASN A 118 4.38 20.96 24.36
C ASN A 118 3.04 21.18 23.64
N ASN A 119 1.93 20.72 24.23
CA ASN A 119 0.57 20.95 23.75
C ASN A 119 0.38 20.56 22.26
N CYS A 120 0.81 19.35 21.90
CA CYS A 120 0.68 18.78 20.56
C CYS A 120 -0.78 18.55 20.10
N GLY A 121 -1.79 19.16 20.74
CA GLY A 121 -3.23 18.85 20.69
C GLY A 121 -3.93 18.85 19.33
N ILE A 122 -3.18 19.05 18.24
CA ILE A 122 -3.60 18.91 16.85
C ILE A 122 -2.70 17.89 16.12
N SER A 123 -1.41 17.82 16.44
CA SER A 123 -0.42 17.12 15.61
C SER A 123 -0.43 15.60 15.76
N ALA A 124 -0.84 15.03 16.90
CA ALA A 124 -0.74 13.58 17.11
C ALA A 124 -1.53 12.76 16.09
N PHE A 125 -2.74 13.20 15.75
CA PHE A 125 -3.57 12.55 14.73
C PHE A 125 -2.94 12.69 13.35
N LEU A 126 -2.58 13.90 12.93
CA LEU A 126 -1.93 14.12 11.63
C LEU A 126 -0.61 13.36 11.51
N TYR A 127 0.24 13.33 12.55
CA TYR A 127 1.46 12.52 12.56
C TYR A 127 1.19 11.02 12.47
N SER A 128 0.09 10.54 13.07
CA SER A 128 -0.33 9.14 12.93
C SER A 128 -0.80 8.83 11.52
N GLU A 129 -1.51 9.75 10.88
CA GLU A 129 -1.89 9.65 9.46
C GLU A 129 -0.65 9.63 8.55
N TYR A 130 0.31 10.55 8.77
CA TYR A 130 1.59 10.57 8.05
C TYR A 130 2.31 9.22 8.18
N ALA A 131 2.50 8.75 9.41
CA ALA A 131 3.21 7.50 9.66
C ALA A 131 2.50 6.30 9.02
N THR A 132 1.17 6.26 9.05
CA THR A 132 0.37 5.20 8.43
C THR A 132 0.49 5.23 6.91
N THR A 133 0.43 6.40 6.28
CA THR A 133 0.61 6.54 4.83
C THR A 133 1.98 6.05 4.37
N PHE A 134 3.06 6.46 5.04
CA PHE A 134 4.41 6.05 4.66
C PHE A 134 4.67 4.56 4.95
N ALA A 135 4.16 4.03 6.07
CA ALA A 135 4.28 2.60 6.36
C ALA A 135 3.54 1.73 5.34
N LEU A 136 2.36 2.16 4.87
CA LEU A 136 1.65 1.49 3.78
C LEU A 136 2.42 1.53 2.47
N LYS A 137 3.02 2.69 2.14
CA LYS A 137 3.88 2.82 0.96
C LYS A 137 5.03 1.81 1.00
N ASP A 138 5.80 1.81 2.09
CA ASP A 138 6.95 0.92 2.26
C ASP A 138 6.54 -0.56 2.23
N TYR A 139 5.41 -0.91 2.85
CA TYR A 139 4.88 -2.26 2.84
C TYR A 139 4.55 -2.75 1.42
N ILE A 140 3.97 -1.88 0.59
CA ILE A 140 3.63 -2.19 -0.80
C ILE A 140 4.88 -2.26 -1.67
N ASP A 141 5.83 -1.34 -1.51
CA ASP A 141 7.12 -1.40 -2.20
C ASP A 141 7.84 -2.73 -1.93
N MET A 142 7.86 -3.18 -0.67
CA MET A 142 8.41 -4.49 -0.31
C MET A 142 7.68 -5.64 -1.00
N MET A 143 6.34 -5.58 -1.14
CA MET A 143 5.58 -6.58 -1.87
C MET A 143 5.95 -6.61 -3.36
N PHE A 144 6.09 -5.43 -4.00
CA PHE A 144 6.53 -5.35 -5.39
C PHE A 144 7.92 -5.95 -5.57
N THR A 145 8.91 -5.54 -4.75
CA THR A 145 10.27 -6.09 -4.81
C THR A 145 10.28 -7.60 -4.63
N ALA A 146 9.49 -8.13 -3.67
CA ALA A 146 9.40 -9.57 -3.48
C ALA A 146 8.84 -10.26 -4.74
N LEU A 147 7.76 -9.74 -5.33
CA LEU A 147 7.13 -10.34 -6.51
C LEU A 147 8.00 -10.27 -7.75
N GLU A 148 8.77 -9.20 -7.94
CA GLU A 148 9.74 -9.09 -9.04
C GLU A 148 10.83 -10.17 -8.98
N ILE A 149 11.24 -10.59 -7.79
CA ILE A 149 12.22 -11.68 -7.61
C ILE A 149 11.61 -13.04 -7.98
N TYR A 150 10.31 -13.25 -7.70
CA TYR A 150 9.66 -14.55 -7.85
C TYR A 150 8.94 -14.76 -9.19
N LEU A 151 8.68 -13.70 -9.96
CA LEU A 151 8.00 -13.75 -11.27
C LEU A 151 8.95 -13.81 -12.47
#